data_AF-A0A847I2E6-F1
#
_entry.id   AF-A0A847I2E6-F1
#
_cell.length_a   1.000
_cell.length_b   1.000
_cell.length_c   1.000
_cell.angle_alpha   90.00
_cell.angle_beta   90.00
_cell.angle_gamma   90.00
#
_symmetry.space_group_name_H-M   'P 1'
#
loop_
_entity.id
_entity.type
_entity.pdbx_description
1 polymer ?
#
loop_
_entity_poly.entity_id
_entity_poly.type
_entity_poly.pdbx_seq_one_letter_code
_entity_poly.pdbx_strand_id
1 'polypeptide(L)' 'MDCFRYQNGSLYCEDVAAAELAARFGTPLYVYSQNTFTNHYQRLRQAFAAVDPLICFSIKACQNVHICRVLRELGT' A
#
# COMPACT_ATOMS: atom_id res chain seq x y z
N MET A 1 -4.52 9.57 -1.71
CA MET A 1 -5.23 8.77 -2.71
C MET A 1 -4.47 7.48 -2.88
N ASP A 2 -5.21 6.40 -2.98
CA ASP A 2 -4.73 5.03 -3.11
C ASP A 2 -4.73 4.59 -4.59
N CYS A 3 -4.30 3.36 -4.84
CA CYS A 3 -4.29 2.76 -6.17
C CYS A 3 -5.53 1.90 -6.44
N PHE A 4 -6.68 2.22 -5.83
CA PHE A 4 -7.96 1.59 -6.16
C PHE A 4 -8.74 2.48 -7.12
N ARG A 5 -9.03 1.94 -8.31
CA ARG A 5 -9.68 2.70 -9.38
C ARG A 5 -10.72 1.88 -10.11
N TYR A 6 -11.83 2.52 -10.46
CA TYR A 6 -12.79 1.94 -11.39
C TYR A 6 -12.30 2.14 -12.83
N GLN A 7 -12.30 1.06 -13.61
CA GLN A 7 -12.07 1.10 -15.05
C GLN A 7 -13.22 0.35 -15.71
N ASN A 8 -13.97 1.04 -16.58
CA ASN A 8 -15.13 0.48 -17.28
C ASN A 8 -16.13 -0.23 -16.34
N GLY A 9 -16.39 0.36 -15.16
CA GLY A 9 -17.32 -0.18 -14.16
C GLY A 9 -16.77 -1.32 -13.29
N SER A 10 -15.55 -1.78 -13.51
CA SER A 10 -14.90 -2.80 -12.66
C SER A 10 -13.85 -2.16 -11.73
N LEU A 11 -13.80 -2.61 -10.48
CA LEU A 11 -12.83 -2.13 -9.49
C LEU A 11 -11.48 -2.85 -9.69
N TYR A 12 -10.41 -2.08 -9.76
CA TYR A 12 -9.04 -2.57 -9.84
C TYR A 12 -8.24 -2.13 -8.62
N CYS A 13 -7.41 -3.02 -8.10
CA CYS A 13 -6.27 -2.68 -7.25
C CYS A 13 -5.04 -2.65 -8.15
N GLU A 14 -4.47 -1.46 -8.37
CA GLU A 14 -3.42 -1.24 -9.37
C GLU A 14 -3.91 -1.68 -10.78
N ASP A 15 -3.35 -2.76 -11.31
CA ASP A 15 -3.69 -3.33 -12.62
C ASP A 15 -4.38 -4.70 -12.51
N VAL A 16 -4.80 -5.10 -11.30
CA VAL A 16 -5.47 -6.38 -11.04
C VAL A 16 -6.93 -6.15 -10.66
N ALA A 17 -7.86 -6.85 -11.35
CA ALA A 17 -9.29 -6.73 -11.07
C ALA A 17 -9.64 -7.34 -9.70
N ALA A 18 -10.37 -6.60 -8.87
CA ALA A 18 -10.79 -7.07 -7.55
C ALA A 18 -11.68 -8.31 -7.63
N ALA A 19 -12.49 -8.44 -8.69
CA ALA A 19 -13.32 -9.62 -8.94
C ALA A 19 -12.49 -10.89 -9.21
N GLU A 20 -11.35 -10.77 -9.90
CA GLU A 20 -10.43 -11.90 -10.13
C GLU A 20 -9.83 -12.39 -8.81
N LEU A 21 -9.41 -11.45 -7.94
CA LEU A 21 -8.90 -11.77 -6.62
C LEU A 21 -9.97 -12.46 -5.76
N ALA A 22 -11.21 -11.96 -5.78
CA ALA A 22 -12.31 -12.56 -5.04
C ALA A 22 -12.65 -13.99 -5.53
N ALA A 23 -12.62 -14.22 -6.86
CA ALA A 23 -12.83 -15.54 -7.42
C ALA A 23 -11.70 -16.52 -7.06
N ARG A 24 -10.45 -16.05 -7.06
CA ARG A 24 -9.26 -16.87 -6.79
C ARG A 24 -9.06 -17.19 -5.31
N PHE A 25 -9.29 -16.23 -4.42
CA PHE A 25 -8.95 -16.34 -3.00
C PHE A 25 -10.19 -16.43 -2.07
N GLY A 26 -11.40 -16.28 -2.61
CA GLY A 26 -12.64 -16.28 -1.86
C GLY A 26 -12.91 -14.96 -1.13
N THR A 27 -14.04 -14.89 -0.40
CA THR A 27 -14.42 -13.73 0.42
C THR A 27 -14.82 -14.17 1.84
N PRO A 28 -14.59 -13.34 2.88
CA PRO A 28 -14.03 -11.97 2.84
C PRO A 28 -12.51 -11.95 2.57
N LEU A 29 -12.05 -10.94 1.82
CA LEU A 29 -10.66 -10.78 1.39
C LEU A 29 -10.16 -9.35 1.63
N TYR A 30 -9.01 -9.21 2.29
CA TYR A 30 -8.27 -7.95 2.35
C TYR A 30 -7.29 -7.87 1.18
N VAL A 31 -7.36 -6.76 0.43
CA VAL A 31 -6.46 -6.46 -0.68
C VAL A 31 -5.72 -5.17 -0.35
N TYR A 32 -4.40 -5.19 -0.50
CA TYR A 32 -3.53 -4.05 -0.26
C TYR A 32 -2.76 -3.72 -1.54
N SER A 33 -2.58 -2.43 -1.83
CA SER A 33 -1.70 -1.96 -2.90
C SER A 33 -0.33 -1.62 -2.33
N GLN A 34 0.73 -2.23 -2.87
CA GLN A 34 2.10 -1.92 -2.49
C GLN A 34 2.48 -0.50 -2.91
N ASN A 35 2.03 -0.06 -4.09
CA ASN A 35 2.30 1.30 -4.58
C ASN A 35 1.65 2.36 -3.69
N THR A 36 0.49 2.07 -3.11
CA THR A 36 -0.15 2.97 -2.15
C THR A 36 0.75 3.21 -0.93
N PHE A 37 1.27 2.15 -0.29
CA PHE A 37 2.21 2.29 0.83
C PHE A 37 3.49 3.03 0.44
N THR A 38 4.07 2.68 -0.71
CA THR A 38 5.32 3.29 -1.21
C THR A 38 5.16 4.79 -1.46
N ASN A 39 4.11 5.18 -2.17
CA ASN A 39 3.82 6.57 -2.49
C ASN A 39 3.56 7.39 -1.22
N HIS A 40 2.81 6.84 -0.25
CA HIS A 40 2.55 7.52 1.01
C HIS A 40 3.84 7.73 1.84
N TYR A 41 4.70 6.72 1.90
CA TYR A 41 5.99 6.83 2.58
C TYR A 41 6.89 7.89 1.93
N GLN A 42 7.03 7.85 0.60
CA GLN A 42 7.85 8.80 -0.14
C GLN A 42 7.36 10.24 0.00
N ARG A 43 6.03 10.46 -0.05
CA ARG A 43 5.44 11.78 0.20
C ARG A 43 5.76 12.30 1.59
N LEU A 44 5.72 11.43 2.60
CA LEU A 44 6.09 11.80 3.97
C LEU A 44 7.58 12.13 4.07
N ARG A 45 8.48 11.29 3.53
CA ARG A 45 9.92 11.59 3.47
C ARG A 45 10.19 12.92 2.77
N GLN A 46 9.59 13.16 1.61
CA GLN A 46 9.81 14.37 0.82
C GLN A 46 9.34 15.64 1.53
N ALA A 47 8.17 15.59 2.18
CA ALA A 47 7.62 16.73 2.90
C ALA A 47 8.52 17.19 4.06
N PHE A 48 9.25 16.26 4.68
CA PHE A 48 10.12 16.52 5.82
C PHE A 48 11.62 16.41 5.47
N ALA A 49 11.99 16.39 4.19
CA ALA A 49 13.36 16.14 3.76
C ALA A 49 14.39 17.11 4.38
N ALA A 50 13.99 18.34 4.68
CA ALA A 50 14.87 19.35 5.28
C ALA A 50 15.39 19.00 6.69
N VAL A 51 14.73 18.09 7.41
CA VAL A 51 15.09 17.71 8.79
C VAL A 51 15.57 16.28 8.93
N ASP A 52 15.77 15.57 7.80
CA ASP A 52 16.21 14.17 7.75
C ASP A 52 15.51 13.25 8.77
N PRO A 53 14.19 13.04 8.64
CA PRO A 53 13.39 12.40 9.67
C PRO A 53 13.60 10.88 9.71
N LEU A 54 13.71 10.34 10.92
CA LEU A 54 13.48 8.92 11.16
C LEU A 54 11.97 8.63 11.14
N ILE A 55 11.50 7.93 10.11
CA ILE A 55 10.09 7.55 9.98
C ILE A 55 9.85 6.16 10.56
N CYS A 56 9.20 6.10 11.72
CA CYS A 56 8.82 4.86 12.39
C CYS A 56 7.37 4.47 12.08
N PHE A 57 7.17 3.45 11.25
CA PHE A 57 5.83 2.92 10.95
C PHE A 57 5.21 2.23 12.18
N SER A 58 3.95 2.57 12.49
CA SER A 58 3.23 1.97 13.62
C SER A 58 2.60 0.63 13.23
N ILE A 59 3.24 -0.48 13.63
CA ILE A 59 2.83 -1.86 13.26
C ILE A 59 1.39 -2.19 13.66
N LYS A 60 0.87 -1.58 14.74
CA LYS A 60 -0.53 -1.76 15.18
C LYS A 60 -1.56 -1.41 14.09
N ALA A 61 -1.20 -0.57 13.13
CA ALA A 61 -2.09 -0.18 12.03
C ALA A 61 -2.22 -1.28 10.98
N CYS A 62 -1.13 -1.97 10.64
CA CYS A 62 -1.12 -3.10 9.72
C CYS A 62 0.12 -3.96 9.96
N GLN A 63 -0.06 -5.14 10.56
CA GLN A 63 1.03 -6.04 10.95
C GLN A 63 1.39 -7.08 9.88
N ASN A 64 1.00 -6.86 8.62
CA ASN A 64 1.39 -7.75 7.53
C ASN A 64 2.90 -7.66 7.29
N VAL A 65 3.60 -8.79 7.42
CA VAL A 65 5.07 -8.85 7.34
C VAL A 65 5.63 -8.39 5.98
N HIS A 66 4.88 -8.58 4.89
CA HIS A 66 5.29 -8.12 3.56
C HIS A 66 5.22 -6.60 3.45
N ILE A 67 4.19 -5.97 4.03
CA ILE A 67 4.08 -4.51 4.09
C ILE A 67 5.21 -3.91 4.95
N CYS A 68 5.47 -4.50 6.12
CA CYS A 68 6.59 -4.09 6.98
C CYS A 68 7.93 -4.19 6.24
N ARG A 69 8.14 -5.26 5.47
CA ARG A 69 9.34 -5.43 4.64
C ARG A 69 9.49 -4.34 3.58
N VAL A 70 8.41 -4.02 2.84
CA VAL A 70 8.42 -2.95 1.84
C VAL A 70 8.80 -1.61 2.48
N LEU A 71 8.19 -1.27 3.62
CA LEU A 71 8.49 0.00 4.31
C LEU A 71 9.92 0.05 4.84
N ARG A 72 10.47 -1.08 5.33
CA ARG A 72 11.88 -1.19 5.71
C ARG A 72 12.81 -0.99 4.52
N GLU A 73 12.50 -1.53 3.35
CA GLU A 73 13.32 -1.36 2.14
C GLU A 73 13.33 0.10 1.64
N LEU A 74 12.29 0.88 1.94
CA LEU A 74 12.23 2.32 1.65
C LEU A 74 12.93 3.19 2.71
N GLY A 75 12.99 2.70 3.95
CA GLY A 75 13.60 3.36 5.08
C GLY A 75 15.04 2.91 5.29
N THR A 76 15.97 3.62 4.67
CA THR A 76 17.40 3.62 5.04
C THR A 76 17.65 4.52 6.24
#